data_AF-A0A937N888-F1
#
_entry.id   AF-A0A937N888-F1
#
_cell.length_a   1.000
_cell.length_b   1.000
_cell.length_c   1.000
_cell.angle_alpha   90.00
_cell.angle_beta   90.00
_cell.angle_gamma   90.00
#
_symmetry.space_group_name_H-M   'P 1'
#
loop_
_entity.id
_entity.type
_entity.pdbx_description
1 polymer ?
#
loop_
_entity_poly.entity_id
_entity_poly.type
_entity_poly.pdbx_seq_one_letter_code
_entity_poly.pdbx_strand_id
1 'polypeptide(L)'
;MKDKFWLLPAAVVALFSPVARAETALLELRFLDLWDHAVDSRAEPLSEAPYRNVLPQTVHIDVADGGANDEDVFSRIVQKEPDSYSSEDAARGVVTFGSQPYAFVLVREGQGRDAYRRLHFDLNRNGDLTDDKVVEALRPDSRTDAKVSSNHSTFPRIDLEIDTEGVETDYAFSLQVANTQPRTGNGHVYAWFRAAVYRQGAVKLNGKLTRIVVLDFNSNGRFDDVFVSAERIVVATEKRIYPEMGDKILIDPDQEAFASLYARAYAGVPLSKLVELEGRFYDLKIKGTGDRLTLTPSRVPIGYVANAAQEFLALVYGEDRCLKITASNGQPVPLPVGHWRLASCIVSHTITPETSNPADRAEQRIRMMNLPYGIAGRSQVYAQATVDSPEIEVFEGRTVDFPFGPPYVASMHVSFVYGKPTPRRASLRMSLIGSGMEACNRIAVNGKTMPDPTFTIRTKAGECVKQGLLMAGCDTLSRYCFWKLPSTLEEEYHIHVDVDAGPFEVRDEQDSVIAASQLQP
;
A
#
# COMPACT_ATOMS: atom_id res chain seq x y z
N MET A 1 44.27 16.29 -51.23
CA MET A 1 43.90 16.68 -49.84
C MET A 1 43.46 15.42 -49.14
N LYS A 2 44.26 14.95 -48.17
CA LYS A 2 44.06 13.74 -47.37
C LYS A 2 43.93 14.21 -45.93
N ASP A 3 42.72 14.20 -45.38
CA ASP A 3 42.50 14.57 -43.99
C ASP A 3 42.62 13.33 -43.10
N LYS A 4 43.68 13.34 -42.27
CA LYS A 4 43.95 12.38 -41.21
C LYS A 4 43.24 12.84 -39.94
N PHE A 5 42.18 12.15 -39.56
CA PHE A 5 41.63 12.22 -38.20
C PHE A 5 42.57 11.45 -37.25
N TRP A 6 43.13 12.17 -36.28
CA TRP A 6 43.86 11.59 -35.16
C TRP A 6 42.87 11.09 -34.11
N LEU A 7 42.76 9.77 -33.96
CA LEU A 7 42.16 9.12 -32.79
C LEU A 7 43.13 9.25 -31.61
N LEU A 8 42.80 10.09 -30.63
CA LEU A 8 43.48 10.09 -29.33
C LEU A 8 42.99 8.86 -28.53
N PRO A 9 43.88 8.08 -27.91
CA PRO A 9 43.49 6.98 -27.04
C PRO A 9 42.80 7.55 -25.79
N ALA A 10 41.58 7.09 -25.52
CA ALA A 10 40.89 7.38 -24.28
C ALA A 10 41.72 6.83 -23.11
N ALA A 11 42.36 7.74 -22.37
CA ALA A 11 43.05 7.40 -21.13
C ALA A 11 42.00 6.94 -20.12
N VAL A 12 41.96 5.62 -19.87
CA VAL A 12 41.20 5.03 -18.77
C VAL A 12 41.87 5.45 -17.48
N VAL A 13 41.41 6.57 -16.89
CA VAL A 13 41.76 6.93 -15.52
C VAL A 13 41.05 5.93 -14.61
N ALA A 14 41.76 4.88 -14.22
CA ALA A 14 41.32 3.98 -13.16
C ALA A 14 41.37 4.75 -11.83
N LEU A 15 40.28 5.46 -11.51
CA LEU A 15 40.08 6.03 -10.18
C LEU A 15 39.94 4.86 -9.20
N PHE A 16 40.99 4.61 -8.43
CA PHE A 16 40.95 3.72 -7.27
C PHE A 16 39.98 4.32 -6.25
N SER A 17 38.70 3.95 -6.37
CA SER A 17 37.71 4.26 -5.35
C SER A 17 38.09 3.50 -4.08
N PRO A 18 38.22 4.16 -2.92
CA PRO A 18 38.51 3.46 -1.66
C PRO A 18 37.49 2.35 -1.45
N VAL A 19 37.96 1.18 -1.01
CA VAL A 19 37.09 0.03 -0.71
C VAL A 19 36.05 0.49 0.30
N ALA A 20 34.79 0.55 -0.13
CA ALA A 20 33.69 0.91 0.74
C ALA A 20 33.63 -0.10 1.90
N ARG A 21 33.57 0.39 3.13
CA ARG A 21 33.49 -0.42 4.35
C ARG A 21 32.04 -0.57 4.77
N ALA A 22 31.77 -1.55 5.62
CA ALA A 22 30.48 -1.63 6.29
C ALA A 22 30.32 -0.43 7.22
N GLU A 23 29.15 0.18 7.17
CA GLU A 23 28.79 1.35 7.98
C GLU A 23 27.67 0.93 8.93
N THR A 24 27.74 1.39 10.19
CA THR A 24 26.72 1.07 11.20
C THR A 24 26.15 2.35 11.78
N ALA A 25 24.84 2.45 11.79
CA ALA A 25 24.09 3.51 12.43
C ALA A 25 23.47 3.00 13.74
N LEU A 26 23.55 3.83 14.77
CA LEU A 26 22.71 3.71 15.96
C LEU A 26 21.44 4.52 15.71
N LEU A 27 20.28 3.90 15.92
CA LEU A 27 18.99 4.52 15.66
C LEU A 27 18.25 4.78 16.98
N GLU A 28 17.96 6.04 17.22
CA GLU A 28 17.21 6.49 18.39
C GLU A 28 15.72 6.27 18.16
N LEU A 29 15.01 5.80 19.20
CA LEU A 29 13.55 5.76 19.18
C LEU A 29 13.00 7.18 19.26
N ARG A 30 12.01 7.47 18.44
CA ARG A 30 11.27 8.73 18.43
C ARG A 30 9.80 8.42 18.56
N PHE A 31 9.13 9.17 19.43
CA PHE A 31 7.70 9.08 19.64
C PHE A 31 7.02 10.13 18.79
N LEU A 32 5.89 9.74 18.22
CA LEU A 32 4.96 10.62 17.55
C LEU A 32 3.92 11.06 18.57
N ASP A 33 3.54 12.34 18.50
CA ASP A 33 2.44 12.83 19.31
C ASP A 33 1.10 12.30 18.78
N LEU A 34 0.04 12.60 19.51
CA LEU A 34 -1.28 12.07 19.22
C LEU A 34 -1.78 12.42 17.81
N TRP A 35 -2.42 11.44 17.19
CA TRP A 35 -3.18 11.66 15.97
C TRP A 35 -4.48 12.39 16.34
N ASP A 36 -4.46 13.71 16.34
CA ASP A 36 -5.70 14.48 16.54
C ASP A 36 -6.50 14.50 15.22
N HIS A 37 -7.22 13.42 14.94
CA HIS A 37 -8.15 13.36 13.82
C HIS A 37 -9.29 14.40 13.94
N ALA A 38 -9.54 14.95 15.14
CA ALA A 38 -10.61 15.92 15.37
C ALA A 38 -10.25 17.32 14.88
N VAL A 39 -8.97 17.59 14.64
CA VAL A 39 -8.51 18.84 14.01
C VAL A 39 -8.26 18.51 12.54
N ASP A 40 -9.29 18.73 11.71
CA ASP A 40 -9.28 18.79 10.23
C ASP A 40 -8.09 18.08 9.57
N SER A 41 -8.29 16.99 8.82
CA SER A 41 -7.23 16.24 8.11
C SER A 41 -6.28 17.06 7.21
N ARG A 42 -6.52 18.36 7.08
CA ARG A 42 -5.68 19.40 6.48
C ARG A 42 -4.64 20.03 7.41
N ALA A 43 -4.68 19.75 8.71
CA ALA A 43 -3.86 20.39 9.75
C ALA A 43 -2.82 19.45 10.38
N GLU A 44 -2.60 18.26 9.82
CA GLU A 44 -1.42 17.46 10.18
C GLU A 44 -0.16 18.33 10.03
N PRO A 45 0.74 18.36 11.04
CA PRO A 45 2.06 18.90 10.83
C PRO A 45 2.70 18.11 9.69
N LEU A 46 2.85 18.74 8.52
CA LEU A 46 3.43 18.11 7.32
C LEU A 46 4.79 17.46 7.61
N SER A 47 5.48 17.93 8.66
CA SER A 47 6.73 17.37 9.16
C SER A 47 6.68 15.92 9.63
N GLU A 48 5.52 15.39 10.06
CA GLU A 48 5.40 14.03 10.62
C GLU A 48 4.62 13.05 9.75
N ALA A 49 3.93 13.54 8.72
CA ALA A 49 3.28 12.74 7.69
C ALA A 49 4.10 11.51 7.20
N PRO A 50 5.41 11.62 6.90
CA PRO A 50 6.21 10.47 6.50
C PRO A 50 6.29 9.36 7.54
N TYR A 51 6.33 9.73 8.81
CA TYR A 51 6.58 8.80 9.93
C TYR A 51 5.30 8.11 10.40
N ARG A 52 4.14 8.67 10.06
CA ARG A 52 2.80 8.10 10.34
C ARG A 52 2.30 7.16 9.23
N ASN A 53 3.07 7.02 8.16
CA ASN A 53 2.76 6.10 7.07
C ASN A 53 3.07 4.67 7.48
N VAL A 54 2.22 4.11 8.35
CA VAL A 54 2.27 2.74 8.85
C VAL A 54 0.91 2.04 8.63
N LEU A 55 0.91 0.74 8.44
CA LEU A 55 -0.27 -0.10 8.48
C LEU A 55 -0.63 -0.43 9.93
N PRO A 56 -1.92 -0.38 10.30
CA PRO A 56 -2.33 -0.80 11.61
C PRO A 56 -2.33 -2.33 11.71
N GLN A 57 -2.01 -2.87 12.89
CA GLN A 57 -2.54 -4.16 13.28
C GLN A 57 -4.06 -4.01 13.44
N THR A 58 -4.81 -4.79 12.65
CA THR A 58 -6.28 -4.72 12.66
C THR A 58 -6.83 -5.91 13.42
N VAL A 59 -7.54 -5.65 14.51
CA VAL A 59 -8.29 -6.64 15.26
C VAL A 59 -9.77 -6.50 14.91
N HIS A 60 -10.36 -7.58 14.39
CA HIS A 60 -11.78 -7.67 14.05
C HIS A 60 -12.50 -8.54 15.08
N ILE A 61 -13.55 -8.01 15.70
CA ILE A 61 -14.31 -8.67 16.75
C ILE A 61 -15.78 -8.72 16.32
N ASP A 62 -16.36 -9.93 16.30
CA ASP A 62 -17.81 -10.10 16.17
C ASP A 62 -18.44 -10.03 17.56
N VAL A 63 -19.21 -8.98 17.82
CA VAL A 63 -19.79 -8.73 19.15
C VAL A 63 -20.84 -9.78 19.51
N ALA A 64 -21.51 -10.37 18.51
CA ALA A 64 -22.57 -11.33 18.79
C ALA A 64 -22.05 -12.68 19.29
N ASP A 65 -20.82 -13.04 18.89
CA ASP A 65 -20.17 -14.26 19.34
C ASP A 65 -19.60 -14.11 20.76
N GLY A 66 -19.51 -12.87 21.28
CA GLY A 66 -19.06 -12.55 22.63
C GLY A 66 -17.59 -12.86 22.93
N GLY A 67 -16.90 -13.56 22.03
CA GLY A 67 -15.51 -13.98 22.13
C GLY A 67 -14.52 -12.94 21.60
N ALA A 68 -13.27 -13.09 22.01
CA ALA A 68 -12.14 -12.34 21.47
C ALA A 68 -11.78 -12.81 20.05
N ASN A 69 -11.06 -11.97 19.30
CA ASN A 69 -10.51 -12.35 17.99
C ASN A 69 -9.55 -13.56 18.06
N ASP A 70 -8.98 -13.81 19.25
CA ASP A 70 -8.17 -14.97 19.59
C ASP A 70 -8.50 -15.40 21.03
N GLU A 71 -9.69 -16.00 21.20
CA GLU A 71 -10.23 -16.39 22.50
C GLU A 71 -9.30 -17.33 23.29
N ASP A 72 -8.63 -18.26 22.60
CA ASP A 72 -7.70 -19.20 23.22
C ASP A 72 -6.48 -18.49 23.84
N VAL A 73 -5.98 -17.44 23.18
CA VAL A 73 -4.89 -16.63 23.74
C VAL A 73 -5.43 -15.73 24.85
N PHE A 74 -6.58 -15.07 24.64
CA PHE A 74 -7.18 -14.15 25.62
C PHE A 74 -7.43 -14.86 26.95
N SER A 75 -8.16 -15.98 26.93
CA SER A 75 -8.48 -16.78 28.12
C SER A 75 -7.24 -17.37 28.82
N ARG A 76 -6.11 -17.50 28.12
CA ARG A 76 -4.86 -17.99 28.69
C ARG A 76 -4.07 -16.90 29.42
N ILE A 77 -4.07 -15.68 28.89
CA ILE A 77 -3.27 -14.57 29.43
C ILE A 77 -4.04 -13.74 30.46
N VAL A 78 -5.37 -13.63 30.32
CA VAL A 78 -6.21 -12.90 31.27
C VAL A 78 -6.55 -13.79 32.46
N GLN A 79 -6.18 -13.34 33.64
CA GLN A 79 -6.44 -14.01 34.92
C GLN A 79 -7.55 -13.32 35.71
N LYS A 80 -7.72 -12.02 35.50
CA LYS A 80 -8.70 -11.21 36.22
C LYS A 80 -9.27 -10.10 35.36
N GLU A 81 -10.59 -10.01 35.38
CA GLU A 81 -11.38 -8.93 34.79
C GLU A 81 -12.15 -8.19 35.89
N PRO A 82 -12.66 -6.97 35.63
CA PRO A 82 -13.65 -6.35 36.50
C PRO A 82 -14.86 -7.26 36.71
N ASP A 83 -15.45 -7.24 37.92
CA ASP A 83 -16.67 -8.04 38.22
C ASP A 83 -17.80 -7.81 37.22
N SER A 84 -17.87 -6.60 36.66
CA SER A 84 -18.73 -6.26 35.52
C SER A 84 -18.16 -5.07 34.76
N TYR A 85 -18.42 -5.04 33.45
CA TYR A 85 -18.21 -3.87 32.62
C TYR A 85 -19.48 -3.02 32.56
N SER A 86 -19.36 -1.74 32.19
CA SER A 86 -20.51 -0.83 32.06
C SER A 86 -21.44 -1.16 30.87
N SER A 87 -21.09 -2.15 30.06
CA SER A 87 -21.84 -2.60 28.89
C SER A 87 -21.74 -4.13 28.77
N GLU A 88 -22.83 -4.79 28.42
CA GLU A 88 -22.87 -6.24 28.15
C GLU A 88 -22.12 -6.60 26.85
N ASP A 89 -21.96 -5.64 25.93
CA ASP A 89 -21.34 -5.78 24.61
C ASP A 89 -19.83 -5.42 24.61
N ALA A 90 -19.12 -5.75 25.69
CA ALA A 90 -17.69 -5.51 25.80
C ALA A 90 -16.93 -6.32 24.73
N ALA A 91 -16.13 -5.63 23.91
CA ALA A 91 -15.37 -6.25 22.83
C ALA A 91 -13.97 -6.60 23.32
N ARG A 92 -13.68 -7.89 23.40
CA ARG A 92 -12.41 -8.45 23.90
C ARG A 92 -11.46 -8.72 22.74
N GLY A 93 -10.17 -8.58 22.96
CA GLY A 93 -9.20 -8.88 21.92
C GLY A 93 -7.79 -9.06 22.43
N VAL A 94 -6.95 -9.58 21.55
CA VAL A 94 -5.52 -9.72 21.73
C VAL A 94 -4.80 -9.03 20.58
N VAL A 95 -3.77 -8.26 20.91
CA VAL A 95 -2.82 -7.67 19.97
C VAL A 95 -1.41 -8.10 20.37
N THR A 96 -0.48 -8.23 19.42
CA THR A 96 0.89 -8.64 19.72
C THR A 96 1.83 -7.46 19.52
N PHE A 97 2.69 -7.19 20.51
CA PHE A 97 3.80 -6.26 20.36
C PHE A 97 5.11 -6.92 20.77
N GLY A 98 6.15 -6.73 19.95
CA GLY A 98 7.41 -7.45 20.07
C GLY A 98 7.16 -8.95 19.96
N SER A 99 7.48 -9.67 21.03
CA SER A 99 7.32 -11.13 21.11
C SER A 99 6.13 -11.57 21.95
N GLN A 100 5.24 -10.65 22.36
CA GLN A 100 4.27 -10.91 23.43
C GLN A 100 2.85 -10.46 23.09
N PRO A 101 1.83 -11.24 23.49
CA PRO A 101 0.43 -10.84 23.38
C PRO A 101 0.03 -9.90 24.53
N TYR A 102 -0.88 -8.97 24.22
CA TYR A 102 -1.49 -8.02 25.14
C TYR A 102 -3.01 -8.15 25.05
N ALA A 103 -3.65 -8.36 26.19
CA ALA A 103 -5.11 -8.41 26.28
C ALA A 103 -5.70 -7.00 26.33
N PHE A 104 -6.85 -6.82 25.71
CA PHE A 104 -7.62 -5.59 25.83
C PHE A 104 -9.12 -5.84 25.81
N VAL A 105 -9.86 -4.92 26.44
CA VAL A 105 -11.32 -4.89 26.42
C VAL A 105 -11.80 -3.48 26.16
N LEU A 106 -12.57 -3.34 25.09
CA LEU A 106 -13.25 -2.11 24.71
C LEU A 106 -14.65 -2.11 25.29
N VAL A 107 -15.01 -1.03 25.98
CA VAL A 107 -16.30 -0.87 26.65
C VAL A 107 -17.02 0.38 26.15
N ARG A 108 -18.34 0.25 25.95
CA ARG A 108 -19.22 1.37 25.57
C ARG A 108 -19.66 2.16 26.79
N GLU A 109 -19.86 3.47 26.59
CA GLU A 109 -20.62 4.30 27.51
C GLU A 109 -22.06 4.38 27.01
N GLY A 110 -22.95 3.56 27.57
CA GLY A 110 -24.37 3.57 27.21
C GLY A 110 -24.86 2.28 26.58
N GLN A 111 -25.92 2.39 25.77
CA GLN A 111 -26.73 1.26 25.30
C GLN A 111 -26.90 1.32 23.78
N GLY A 112 -26.98 0.16 23.14
CA GLY A 112 -27.19 0.10 21.69
C GLY A 112 -25.95 0.58 20.94
N ARG A 113 -26.07 1.59 20.07
CA ARG A 113 -25.08 1.92 19.03
C ARG A 113 -23.90 2.75 19.50
N ASP A 114 -23.81 3.11 20.77
CA ASP A 114 -22.81 4.04 21.28
C ASP A 114 -21.37 3.62 20.95
N ALA A 115 -20.49 4.61 20.83
CA ALA A 115 -19.08 4.38 20.57
C ALA A 115 -18.41 3.66 21.75
N TYR A 116 -17.34 2.90 21.48
CA TYR A 116 -16.48 2.35 22.53
C TYR A 116 -15.60 3.46 23.09
N ARG A 117 -15.78 3.80 24.37
CA ARG A 117 -15.15 5.00 24.96
C ARG A 117 -14.11 4.69 26.03
N ARG A 118 -14.08 3.44 26.49
CA ARG A 118 -13.15 2.99 27.53
C ARG A 118 -12.39 1.80 27.02
N LEU A 119 -11.09 1.78 27.30
CA LEU A 119 -10.17 0.70 26.98
C LEU A 119 -9.55 0.23 28.31
N HIS A 120 -9.79 -1.04 28.63
CA HIS A 120 -8.98 -1.79 29.58
C HIS A 120 -7.88 -2.46 28.76
N PHE A 121 -6.62 -2.28 29.15
CA PHE A 121 -5.47 -2.80 28.41
C PHE A 121 -4.47 -3.33 29.44
N ASP A 122 -4.05 -4.58 29.29
CA ASP A 122 -3.05 -5.23 30.15
C ASP A 122 -1.66 -4.69 29.85
N LEU A 123 -1.39 -3.47 30.32
CA LEU A 123 -0.17 -2.72 30.00
C LEU A 123 1.06 -3.37 30.62
N ASN A 124 0.89 -3.94 31.81
CA ASN A 124 1.97 -4.54 32.58
C ASN A 124 2.13 -6.06 32.35
N ARG A 125 1.28 -6.67 31.50
CA ARG A 125 1.31 -8.09 31.09
C ARG A 125 1.09 -9.09 32.21
N ASN A 126 0.40 -8.72 33.29
CA ASN A 126 0.15 -9.62 34.41
C ASN A 126 -1.20 -10.37 34.31
N GLY A 127 -2.01 -10.04 33.31
CA GLY A 127 -3.33 -10.64 33.10
C GLY A 127 -4.45 -10.08 33.97
N ASP A 128 -4.22 -9.01 34.73
CA ASP A 128 -5.22 -8.33 35.55
C ASP A 128 -5.69 -7.03 34.88
N LEU A 129 -6.84 -7.08 34.20
CA LEU A 129 -7.41 -5.90 33.53
C LEU A 129 -8.03 -4.86 34.48
N THR A 130 -7.80 -5.00 35.80
CA THR A 130 -8.34 -4.12 36.84
C THR A 130 -7.29 -3.22 37.51
N ASP A 131 -6.00 -3.51 37.35
CA ASP A 131 -4.93 -2.78 38.04
C ASP A 131 -4.32 -1.65 37.21
N ASP A 132 -4.38 -1.77 35.88
CA ASP A 132 -4.04 -0.70 34.95
C ASP A 132 -5.17 0.34 34.84
N LYS A 133 -4.76 1.60 34.66
CA LYS A 133 -5.70 2.72 34.52
C LYS A 133 -6.51 2.58 33.23
N VAL A 134 -7.83 2.58 33.35
CA VAL A 134 -8.75 2.64 32.20
C VAL A 134 -8.44 3.87 31.33
N VAL A 135 -8.21 3.63 30.04
CA VAL A 135 -7.92 4.68 29.06
C VAL A 135 -9.23 5.15 28.43
N GLU A 136 -9.45 6.46 28.42
CA GLU A 136 -10.66 7.06 27.86
C GLU A 136 -10.40 7.65 26.47
N ALA A 137 -11.36 7.49 25.55
CA ALA A 137 -11.28 8.05 24.21
C ALA A 137 -11.32 9.59 24.24
N LEU A 138 -10.51 10.24 23.38
CA LEU A 138 -10.27 11.69 23.39
C LEU A 138 -11.55 12.50 23.14
N ARG A 139 -12.32 12.18 22.08
CA ARG A 139 -13.68 12.68 21.79
C ARG A 139 -14.38 11.75 20.78
N PRO A 140 -15.72 11.59 20.82
CA PRO A 140 -16.45 10.87 19.80
C PRO A 140 -16.60 11.72 18.53
N ASP A 141 -16.15 11.20 17.40
CA ASP A 141 -16.51 11.73 16.08
C ASP A 141 -17.88 11.13 15.72
N SER A 142 -18.96 11.69 16.26
CA SER A 142 -20.31 11.24 15.90
C SER A 142 -20.71 11.81 14.54
N ARG A 143 -20.13 11.30 13.46
CA ARG A 143 -20.71 11.45 12.12
C ARG A 143 -21.85 10.45 11.99
N THR A 144 -23.01 10.81 12.55
CA THR A 144 -24.23 10.03 12.33
C THR A 144 -24.73 10.24 10.90
N ASP A 145 -24.30 9.40 9.97
CA ASP A 145 -25.04 9.22 8.72
C ASP A 145 -26.30 8.38 9.02
N ALA A 146 -27.46 8.84 8.55
CA ALA A 146 -28.77 8.29 8.92
C ALA A 146 -29.00 6.83 8.47
N LYS A 147 -28.11 6.29 7.62
CA LYS A 147 -28.26 4.96 7.01
C LYS A 147 -27.29 3.90 7.56
N VAL A 148 -26.09 4.29 8.01
CA VAL A 148 -25.11 3.42 8.67
C VAL A 148 -24.48 4.23 9.80
N SER A 149 -24.79 3.89 11.05
CA SER A 149 -24.12 4.48 12.20
C SER A 149 -22.80 3.77 12.42
N SER A 150 -21.75 4.18 11.71
CA SER A 150 -20.38 3.86 12.09
C SER A 150 -19.95 4.88 13.15
N ASN A 151 -19.79 4.46 14.41
CA ASN A 151 -19.22 5.34 15.41
C ASN A 151 -17.72 5.06 15.51
N HIS A 152 -16.96 6.15 15.63
CA HIS A 152 -15.50 6.11 15.72
C HIS A 152 -15.06 6.68 17.06
N SER A 153 -14.07 6.02 17.64
CA SER A 153 -13.35 6.49 18.82
C SER A 153 -11.86 6.52 18.54
N THR A 154 -11.20 7.56 19.03
CA THR A 154 -9.74 7.67 19.00
C THR A 154 -9.26 7.77 20.45
N PHE A 155 -8.29 6.95 20.80
CA PHE A 155 -7.70 6.91 22.14
C PHE A 155 -6.41 7.74 22.18
N PRO A 156 -5.98 8.21 23.38
CA PRO A 156 -4.67 8.79 23.56
C PRO A 156 -3.55 7.81 23.14
N ARG A 157 -2.34 8.33 22.94
CA ARG A 157 -1.15 7.50 22.73
C ARG A 157 -0.93 6.68 23.99
N ILE A 158 -0.63 5.40 23.80
CA ILE A 158 -0.34 4.47 24.89
C ILE A 158 1.13 4.08 24.76
N ASP A 159 1.88 4.39 25.81
CA ASP A 159 3.31 4.08 25.94
C ASP A 159 3.45 2.79 26.75
N LEU A 160 4.29 1.86 26.31
CA LEU A 160 4.50 0.56 26.94
C LEU A 160 5.93 0.06 26.73
N GLU A 161 6.37 -0.88 27.56
CA GLU A 161 7.61 -1.63 27.37
C GLU A 161 7.29 -2.97 26.72
N ILE A 162 8.00 -3.31 25.64
CA ILE A 162 7.82 -4.56 24.89
C ILE A 162 9.10 -5.38 24.93
N ASP A 163 8.97 -6.71 24.94
CA ASP A 163 10.11 -7.61 24.75
C ASP A 163 10.32 -7.90 23.26
N THR A 164 11.51 -7.57 22.77
CA THR A 164 11.94 -7.91 21.42
C THR A 164 13.25 -8.70 21.49
N GLU A 165 13.13 -10.02 21.34
CA GLU A 165 14.25 -10.96 21.40
C GLU A 165 14.94 -11.01 22.78
N GLY A 166 14.16 -10.93 23.85
CA GLY A 166 14.70 -10.93 25.22
C GLY A 166 15.27 -9.58 25.67
N VAL A 167 15.02 -8.52 24.90
CA VAL A 167 15.42 -7.15 25.23
C VAL A 167 14.17 -6.32 25.41
N GLU A 168 14.00 -5.74 26.60
CA GLU A 168 12.91 -4.79 26.83
C GLU A 168 13.24 -3.44 26.20
N THR A 169 12.25 -2.90 25.48
CA THR A 169 12.37 -1.63 24.78
C THR A 169 11.10 -0.81 24.91
N ASP A 170 11.25 0.50 25.06
CA ASP A 170 10.12 1.42 24.98
C ASP A 170 9.43 1.31 23.61
N TYR A 171 8.12 1.44 23.62
CA TYR A 171 7.28 1.47 22.43
C TYR A 171 6.05 2.34 22.68
N ALA A 172 5.35 2.73 21.62
CA ALA A 172 4.06 3.38 21.75
C ALA A 172 3.18 3.12 20.54
N PHE A 173 1.87 3.09 20.76
CA PHE A 173 0.88 3.01 19.70
C PHE A 173 -0.26 4.01 19.89
N SER A 174 -0.98 4.24 18.81
CA SER A 174 -2.28 4.91 18.81
C SER A 174 -3.36 3.90 18.45
N LEU A 175 -4.54 4.05 19.06
CA LEU A 175 -5.67 3.16 18.84
C LEU A 175 -6.86 3.94 18.29
N GLN A 176 -7.36 3.47 17.15
CA GLN A 176 -8.65 3.89 16.61
C GLN A 176 -9.61 2.70 16.64
N VAL A 177 -10.85 2.95 17.02
CA VAL A 177 -11.91 1.95 17.04
C VAL A 177 -13.06 2.42 16.18
N ALA A 178 -13.56 1.55 15.30
CA ALA A 178 -14.85 1.71 14.67
C ALA A 178 -15.76 0.57 15.07
N ASN A 179 -17.03 0.86 15.27
CA ASN A 179 -18.07 -0.17 15.31
C ASN A 179 -19.05 0.03 14.17
N THR A 180 -19.41 -1.07 13.52
CA THR A 180 -20.50 -1.10 12.54
C THR A 180 -21.63 -1.94 13.13
N GLN A 181 -22.76 -1.29 13.40
CA GLN A 181 -23.98 -2.00 13.78
C GLN A 181 -25.01 -1.86 12.67
N PRO A 182 -25.27 -2.92 11.89
CA PRO A 182 -26.41 -2.92 10.97
C PRO A 182 -27.73 -2.77 11.75
N ARG A 183 -28.80 -2.33 11.07
CA ARG A 183 -30.16 -2.27 11.67
C ARG A 183 -30.69 -3.64 12.08
N THR A 184 -30.19 -4.70 11.46
CA THR A 184 -30.60 -6.09 11.67
C THR A 184 -29.36 -6.95 11.48
N GLY A 185 -28.72 -7.39 12.56
CA GLY A 185 -27.55 -8.27 12.50
C GLY A 185 -26.53 -8.01 13.60
N ASN A 186 -25.48 -8.82 13.59
CA ASN A 186 -24.35 -8.76 14.51
C ASN A 186 -23.57 -7.45 14.31
N GLY A 187 -23.12 -6.86 15.41
CA GLY A 187 -22.23 -5.71 15.36
C GLY A 187 -20.78 -6.16 15.19
N HIS A 188 -20.02 -5.45 14.37
CA HIS A 188 -18.57 -5.66 14.27
C HIS A 188 -17.82 -4.52 14.93
N VAL A 189 -16.70 -4.84 15.55
CA VAL A 189 -15.73 -3.88 16.06
C VAL A 189 -14.42 -4.08 15.33
N TYR A 190 -13.88 -2.98 14.84
CA TYR A 190 -12.55 -2.91 14.23
C TYR A 190 -11.69 -2.04 15.14
N ALA A 191 -10.61 -2.62 15.66
CA ALA A 191 -9.59 -1.91 16.42
C ALA A 191 -8.31 -1.85 15.57
N TRP A 192 -7.81 -0.64 15.34
CA TRP A 192 -6.60 -0.38 14.55
C TRP A 192 -5.50 0.16 15.46
N PHE A 193 -4.50 -0.66 15.70
CA PHE A 193 -3.31 -0.32 16.48
C PHE A 193 -2.21 0.15 15.52
N ARG A 194 -1.83 1.41 15.59
CA ARG A 194 -0.80 2.00 14.73
C ARG A 194 0.41 2.37 15.56
N ALA A 195 1.60 2.00 15.10
CA ALA A 195 2.85 2.46 15.68
C ALA A 195 2.82 3.99 15.82
N ALA A 196 3.06 4.47 17.03
CA ALA A 196 3.26 5.87 17.35
C ALA A 196 4.75 6.14 17.63
N VAL A 197 5.62 5.33 17.02
CA VAL A 197 7.06 5.43 17.14
C VAL A 197 7.76 5.14 15.81
N TYR A 198 8.99 5.60 15.69
CA TYR A 198 9.90 5.23 14.62
C TYR A 198 11.34 5.28 15.11
N ARG A 199 12.27 4.66 14.39
CA ARG A 199 13.71 4.73 14.65
C ARG A 199 14.36 5.71 13.69
N GLN A 200 15.26 6.57 14.18
CA GLN A 200 16.05 7.43 13.29
C GLN A 200 17.52 7.48 13.68
N GLY A 201 18.37 7.64 12.67
CA GLY A 201 19.78 7.91 12.85
C GLY A 201 20.40 8.37 11.54
N ALA A 202 21.72 8.26 11.44
CA ALA A 202 22.44 8.61 10.23
C ALA A 202 23.60 7.66 9.98
N VAL A 203 23.92 7.48 8.71
CA VAL A 203 25.04 6.66 8.23
C VAL A 203 25.89 7.49 7.28
N LYS A 204 27.20 7.23 7.20
CA LYS A 204 28.08 7.94 6.26
C LYS A 204 28.26 7.12 4.98
N LEU A 205 27.54 7.45 3.92
CA LEU A 205 27.66 6.80 2.61
C LEU A 205 28.48 7.68 1.68
N ASN A 206 29.54 7.13 1.08
CA ASN A 206 30.40 7.87 0.14
C ASN A 206 30.93 9.22 0.66
N GLY A 207 31.10 9.36 1.97
CA GLY A 207 31.51 10.62 2.59
C GLY A 207 30.37 11.58 2.93
N LYS A 208 29.17 11.36 2.41
CA LYS A 208 27.94 12.11 2.73
C LYS A 208 27.26 11.48 3.95
N LEU A 209 26.77 12.32 4.86
CA LEU A 209 25.91 11.88 5.95
C LEU A 209 24.49 11.73 5.42
N THR A 210 23.95 10.52 5.48
CA THR A 210 22.62 10.15 5.01
C THR A 210 21.74 9.84 6.20
N ARG A 211 20.61 10.52 6.33
CA ARG A 211 19.60 10.26 7.36
C ARG A 211 18.84 8.99 7.02
N ILE A 212 18.70 8.10 8.00
CA ILE A 212 17.92 6.88 7.90
C ILE A 212 16.78 6.94 8.92
N VAL A 213 15.58 6.59 8.48
CA VAL A 213 14.42 6.35 9.34
C VAL A 213 13.90 4.96 9.07
N VAL A 214 13.61 4.19 10.13
CA VAL A 214 12.95 2.90 10.02
C VAL A 214 11.58 3.02 10.70
N LEU A 215 10.54 2.66 9.95
CA LEU A 215 9.16 2.63 10.42
C LEU A 215 8.82 1.18 10.75
N ASP A 216 8.26 0.96 11.93
CA ASP A 216 7.50 -0.24 12.23
C ASP A 216 6.21 -0.17 11.41
N PHE A 217 6.28 -0.69 10.18
CA PHE A 217 5.24 -0.43 9.19
C PHE A 217 4.04 -1.34 9.37
N ASN A 218 4.19 -2.51 9.99
CA ASN A 218 3.07 -3.39 10.33
C ASN A 218 2.55 -3.17 11.77
N SER A 219 3.17 -2.24 12.51
CA SER A 219 2.83 -1.80 13.86
C SER A 219 2.93 -2.89 14.93
N ASN A 220 3.86 -3.84 14.79
CA ASN A 220 3.97 -5.00 15.68
C ASN A 220 5.06 -4.89 16.76
N GLY A 221 5.71 -3.74 16.91
CA GLY A 221 6.78 -3.54 17.89
C GLY A 221 8.17 -3.97 17.44
N ARG A 222 8.31 -4.53 16.24
CA ARG A 222 9.60 -4.88 15.64
C ARG A 222 9.97 -3.89 14.54
N PHE A 223 11.26 -3.86 14.22
CA PHE A 223 11.83 -3.00 13.17
C PHE A 223 12.74 -3.78 12.20
N ASP A 224 12.63 -5.11 12.20
CA ASP A 224 13.38 -6.02 11.36
C ASP A 224 12.52 -6.91 10.46
N ASP A 225 11.21 -6.66 10.41
CA ASP A 225 10.32 -7.43 9.56
C ASP A 225 10.62 -7.09 8.11
N VAL A 226 11.28 -8.00 7.42
CA VAL A 226 11.53 -7.85 5.99
C VAL A 226 10.23 -8.05 5.23
N PHE A 227 10.15 -7.45 4.04
CA PHE A 227 9.15 -7.80 3.05
C PHE A 227 9.09 -9.33 2.86
N VAL A 228 7.91 -9.90 3.06
CA VAL A 228 7.63 -11.32 2.80
C VAL A 228 6.77 -11.39 1.55
N SER A 229 7.11 -12.31 0.63
CA SER A 229 6.52 -12.54 -0.70
C SER A 229 5.11 -12.01 -0.96
N ALA A 230 4.87 -11.54 -2.18
CA ALA A 230 3.61 -10.91 -2.56
C ALA A 230 2.39 -11.85 -2.72
N GLU A 231 2.59 -13.16 -2.66
CA GLU A 231 1.61 -14.16 -3.11
C GLU A 231 0.48 -14.46 -2.12
N ARG A 232 0.50 -13.88 -0.91
CA ARG A 232 -0.40 -14.28 0.19
C ARG A 232 -1.84 -13.75 0.07
N ILE A 233 -2.08 -12.67 -0.67
CA ILE A 233 -3.40 -12.01 -0.72
C ILE A 233 -3.83 -11.81 -2.17
N VAL A 234 -4.75 -12.66 -2.63
CA VAL A 234 -5.35 -12.57 -3.98
C VAL A 234 -6.79 -12.06 -3.86
N VAL A 235 -7.06 -10.85 -4.36
CA VAL A 235 -8.44 -10.38 -4.50
C VAL A 235 -9.06 -11.07 -5.71
N ALA A 236 -10.06 -11.93 -5.47
CA ALA A 236 -10.58 -12.90 -6.42
C ALA A 236 -11.02 -12.33 -7.79
N THR A 237 -11.49 -11.08 -7.85
CA THR A 237 -12.05 -10.51 -9.10
C THR A 237 -10.99 -10.09 -10.12
N GLU A 238 -9.83 -9.62 -9.65
CA GLU A 238 -8.77 -9.06 -10.51
C GLU A 238 -7.43 -9.79 -10.35
N LYS A 239 -7.42 -10.82 -9.49
CA LYS A 239 -6.23 -11.60 -9.12
C LYS A 239 -5.02 -10.73 -8.71
N ARG A 240 -5.27 -9.52 -8.20
CA ARG A 240 -4.22 -8.60 -7.74
C ARG A 240 -3.49 -9.24 -6.58
N ILE A 241 -2.16 -9.09 -6.59
CA ILE A 241 -1.32 -9.49 -5.46
C ILE A 241 -1.11 -8.29 -4.55
N TYR A 242 -1.31 -8.50 -3.24
CA TYR A 242 -0.94 -7.52 -2.22
C TYR A 242 0.17 -8.13 -1.37
N PRO A 243 1.36 -7.55 -1.40
CA PRO A 243 2.42 -8.07 -0.56
C PRO A 243 2.18 -7.84 0.90
N GLU A 244 2.62 -8.82 1.68
CA GLU A 244 2.75 -8.68 3.11
C GLU A 244 3.94 -7.76 3.38
N MET A 245 3.60 -6.50 3.59
CA MET A 245 4.59 -5.50 3.92
C MET A 245 5.05 -5.75 5.35
N GLY A 246 6.34 -6.05 5.52
CA GLY A 246 7.04 -5.84 6.78
C GLY A 246 7.31 -4.34 6.98
N ASP A 247 8.43 -4.01 7.57
CA ASP A 247 8.85 -2.65 7.89
C ASP A 247 9.21 -1.81 6.67
N LYS A 248 9.42 -0.50 6.90
CA LYS A 248 9.89 0.42 5.86
C LYS A 248 11.12 1.18 6.29
N ILE A 249 12.00 1.46 5.34
CA ILE A 249 13.12 2.37 5.50
C ILE A 249 12.91 3.61 4.62
N LEU A 250 13.09 4.78 5.23
CA LEU A 250 13.15 6.07 4.55
C LEU A 250 14.60 6.56 4.54
N ILE A 251 15.05 7.05 3.40
CA ILE A 251 16.41 7.54 3.18
C ILE A 251 16.30 9.02 2.84
N ASP A 252 16.97 9.88 3.63
CA ASP A 252 16.89 11.32 3.52
C ASP A 252 15.43 11.81 3.31
N PRO A 253 14.46 11.44 4.17
CA PRO A 253 13.05 11.77 3.94
C PRO A 253 12.87 13.29 3.93
N ASP A 254 12.51 13.83 2.77
CA ASP A 254 12.05 15.20 2.59
C ASP A 254 10.63 15.31 3.14
N GLN A 255 10.38 16.17 4.12
CA GLN A 255 9.07 16.30 4.76
C GLN A 255 8.02 16.93 3.84
N GLU A 256 8.43 17.86 2.97
CA GLU A 256 7.51 18.53 2.05
C GLU A 256 6.99 17.57 0.97
N ALA A 257 7.80 16.56 0.64
CA ALA A 257 7.49 15.48 -0.28
C ALA A 257 6.32 14.58 0.11
N PHE A 258 5.84 14.63 1.36
CA PHE A 258 4.81 13.71 1.90
C PHE A 258 3.44 14.36 2.12
N ALA A 259 3.26 15.58 1.62
CA ALA A 259 2.01 16.33 1.71
C ALA A 259 0.78 15.61 1.12
N SER A 260 0.93 14.49 0.39
CA SER A 260 -0.21 13.68 -0.03
C SER A 260 -0.12 12.20 0.24
N LEU A 261 -1.31 11.61 0.30
CA LEU A 261 -1.58 10.21 0.56
C LEU A 261 -0.86 9.27 -0.43
N TYR A 262 -0.71 9.65 -1.70
CA TYR A 262 -0.01 8.81 -2.68
C TYR A 262 1.52 8.80 -2.44
N ALA A 263 2.09 9.90 -1.95
CA ALA A 263 3.49 10.01 -1.55
C ALA A 263 3.75 9.12 -0.39
N ARG A 264 2.88 9.17 0.60
CA ARG A 264 2.95 8.26 1.73
C ARG A 264 2.98 6.81 1.24
N ALA A 265 2.06 6.38 0.38
CA ALA A 265 2.02 4.99 -0.08
C ALA A 265 3.35 4.50 -0.73
N TYR A 266 3.99 5.34 -1.55
CA TYR A 266 5.21 5.00 -2.31
C TYR A 266 6.53 5.53 -1.74
N ALA A 267 6.45 6.25 -0.63
CA ALA A 267 7.61 6.76 0.03
C ALA A 267 8.18 5.75 1.02
N GLY A 268 9.51 5.80 1.11
CA GLY A 268 10.29 4.70 1.62
C GLY A 268 10.43 3.55 0.63
N VAL A 269 11.23 2.58 1.03
CA VAL A 269 11.27 1.25 0.42
C VAL A 269 10.89 0.24 1.50
N PRO A 270 10.18 -0.84 1.16
CA PRO A 270 10.03 -1.96 2.08
C PRO A 270 11.39 -2.40 2.61
N LEU A 271 11.46 -2.72 3.89
CA LEU A 271 12.65 -3.23 4.51
C LEU A 271 13.01 -4.55 3.83
N SER A 272 14.26 -4.65 3.40
CA SER A 272 14.76 -5.82 2.71
C SER A 272 16.21 -6.07 3.11
N LYS A 273 16.66 -7.33 2.99
CA LYS A 273 18.06 -7.73 3.23
C LYS A 273 19.03 -7.04 2.26
N LEU A 274 18.53 -6.49 1.16
CA LEU A 274 19.30 -5.75 0.17
C LEU A 274 18.58 -4.43 -0.16
N VAL A 275 19.31 -3.32 -0.11
CA VAL A 275 18.78 -2.00 -0.47
C VAL A 275 19.68 -1.33 -1.50
N GLU A 276 19.08 -0.50 -2.35
CA GLU A 276 19.80 0.38 -3.28
C GLU A 276 19.87 1.78 -2.68
N LEU A 277 21.08 2.32 -2.52
CA LEU A 277 21.35 3.64 -1.98
C LEU A 277 22.40 4.34 -2.86
N GLU A 278 22.06 5.48 -3.42
CA GLU A 278 22.98 6.31 -4.23
C GLU A 278 23.64 5.54 -5.40
N GLY A 279 22.88 4.71 -6.11
CA GLY A 279 23.32 3.92 -7.24
C GLY A 279 24.09 2.64 -6.88
N ARG A 280 24.09 2.22 -5.60
CA ARG A 280 24.84 1.06 -5.11
C ARG A 280 23.99 0.17 -4.22
N PHE A 281 24.25 -1.13 -4.29
CA PHE A 281 23.58 -2.11 -3.45
C PHE A 281 24.32 -2.33 -2.13
N TYR A 282 23.56 -2.45 -1.04
CA TYR A 282 24.06 -2.76 0.29
C TYR A 282 23.27 -3.90 0.90
N ASP A 283 23.97 -4.87 1.48
CA ASP A 283 23.38 -5.86 2.36
C ASP A 283 23.03 -5.16 3.68
N LEU A 284 21.75 -5.15 4.01
CA LEU A 284 21.20 -4.50 5.20
C LEU A 284 20.98 -5.54 6.29
N LYS A 285 21.42 -5.19 7.50
CA LYS A 285 21.08 -5.92 8.73
C LYS A 285 20.55 -4.93 9.76
N ILE A 286 19.45 -5.26 10.39
CA ILE A 286 18.87 -4.51 11.51
C ILE A 286 18.50 -5.51 12.61
N LYS A 287 18.60 -5.09 13.87
CA LYS A 287 18.11 -5.87 15.01
C LYS A 287 16.60 -5.71 15.14
N GLY A 288 15.90 -6.69 15.72
CA GLY A 288 14.46 -6.58 15.98
C GLY A 288 14.04 -5.33 16.75
N THR A 289 14.86 -4.90 17.71
CA THR A 289 14.64 -3.66 18.48
C THR A 289 14.74 -2.38 17.62
N GLY A 290 15.35 -2.48 16.43
CA GLY A 290 15.59 -1.37 15.52
C GLY A 290 16.69 -0.39 15.93
N ASP A 291 17.38 -0.62 17.05
CA ASP A 291 18.36 0.32 17.62
C ASP A 291 19.70 0.36 16.86
N ARG A 292 19.95 -0.64 16.01
CA ARG A 292 21.19 -0.78 15.26
C ARG A 292 20.94 -1.31 13.85
N LEU A 293 21.42 -0.56 12.87
CA LEU A 293 21.38 -0.91 11.46
C LEU A 293 22.79 -0.90 10.87
N THR A 294 23.14 -1.94 10.12
CA THR A 294 24.43 -2.06 9.43
C THR A 294 24.19 -2.22 7.92
N LEU A 295 24.92 -1.42 7.14
CA LEU A 295 24.94 -1.48 5.68
C LEU A 295 26.32 -1.96 5.23
N THR A 296 26.39 -3.07 4.52
CA THR A 296 27.63 -3.59 3.93
C THR A 296 27.54 -3.49 2.42
N PRO A 297 28.51 -2.89 1.71
CA PRO A 297 28.50 -2.88 0.25
C PRO A 297 28.35 -4.30 -0.29
N SER A 298 27.29 -4.51 -1.07
CA SER A 298 26.95 -5.84 -1.57
C SER A 298 27.87 -6.22 -2.72
N ARG A 299 28.20 -7.51 -2.82
CA ARG A 299 28.92 -8.10 -3.95
C ARG A 299 28.01 -8.91 -4.86
N VAL A 300 26.70 -8.76 -4.70
CA VAL A 300 25.73 -9.46 -5.53
C VAL A 300 25.97 -9.13 -7.00
N PRO A 301 26.08 -10.14 -7.89
CA PRO A 301 26.23 -9.88 -9.32
C PRO A 301 25.01 -9.11 -9.84
N ILE A 302 25.26 -8.20 -10.77
CA ILE A 302 24.26 -7.25 -11.29
C ILE A 302 24.02 -7.52 -12.77
N GLY A 303 22.75 -7.64 -13.14
CA GLY A 303 22.28 -7.47 -14.51
C GLY A 303 21.50 -6.17 -14.63
N TYR A 304 20.72 -6.04 -15.70
CA TYR A 304 19.93 -4.86 -15.94
C TYR A 304 18.52 -5.23 -16.41
N VAL A 305 17.57 -4.35 -16.12
CA VAL A 305 16.22 -4.44 -16.63
C VAL A 305 15.87 -3.19 -17.44
N ALA A 306 15.16 -3.36 -18.54
CA ALA A 306 14.64 -2.26 -19.35
C ALA A 306 13.12 -2.37 -19.46
N ASN A 307 12.46 -1.23 -19.62
CA ASN A 307 11.03 -1.15 -19.87
C ASN A 307 10.77 -0.03 -20.89
N ALA A 308 9.84 -0.26 -21.81
CA ALA A 308 9.56 0.66 -22.91
C ALA A 308 8.87 1.97 -22.49
N ALA A 309 8.39 2.07 -21.25
CA ALA A 309 7.77 3.29 -20.72
C ALA A 309 8.72 4.50 -20.79
N GLN A 310 8.14 5.67 -21.09
CA GLN A 310 8.87 6.93 -21.07
C GLN A 310 9.45 7.23 -19.69
N GLU A 311 8.68 6.99 -18.62
CA GLU A 311 9.16 7.07 -17.25
C GLU A 311 8.43 6.05 -16.39
N PHE A 312 9.14 5.41 -15.46
CA PHE A 312 8.51 4.53 -14.50
C PHE A 312 9.17 4.56 -13.12
N LEU A 313 8.38 4.19 -12.12
CA LEU A 313 8.78 3.76 -10.80
C LEU A 313 8.12 2.42 -10.55
N ALA A 314 8.89 1.39 -10.23
CA ALA A 314 8.36 0.07 -9.94
C ALA A 314 8.91 -0.46 -8.61
N LEU A 315 8.06 -1.17 -7.88
CA LEU A 315 8.45 -2.03 -6.78
C LEU A 315 8.50 -3.46 -7.33
N VAL A 316 9.67 -4.08 -7.27
CA VAL A 316 9.92 -5.44 -7.75
C VAL A 316 10.36 -6.32 -6.59
N TYR A 317 9.96 -7.59 -6.63
CA TYR A 317 10.31 -8.53 -5.58
C TYR A 317 10.84 -9.84 -6.16
N GLY A 318 11.67 -10.51 -5.37
CA GLY A 318 12.12 -11.89 -5.55
C GLY A 318 12.09 -12.59 -4.20
N GLU A 319 12.67 -13.80 -4.13
CA GLU A 319 12.65 -14.70 -2.95
C GLU A 319 12.59 -13.98 -1.59
N ASP A 320 13.64 -13.23 -1.22
CA ASP A 320 13.75 -12.49 0.05
C ASP A 320 14.05 -11.00 -0.15
N ARG A 321 13.73 -10.47 -1.35
CA ARG A 321 14.18 -9.14 -1.77
C ARG A 321 13.03 -8.33 -2.32
N CYS A 322 13.03 -7.05 -1.97
CA CYS A 322 12.11 -6.08 -2.53
C CYS A 322 12.89 -4.80 -2.83
N LEU A 323 12.85 -4.36 -4.08
CA LEU A 323 13.62 -3.21 -4.56
C LEU A 323 12.71 -2.24 -5.28
N LYS A 324 12.98 -0.96 -5.05
CA LYS A 324 12.41 0.13 -5.83
C LYS A 324 13.35 0.44 -6.99
N ILE A 325 12.84 0.38 -8.21
CA ILE A 325 13.57 0.71 -9.43
C ILE A 325 12.89 1.88 -10.14
N THR A 326 13.69 2.76 -10.74
CA THR A 326 13.18 3.89 -11.53
C THR A 326 14.01 4.07 -12.78
N ALA A 327 13.37 4.31 -13.91
CA ALA A 327 14.05 4.67 -15.15
C ALA A 327 13.23 5.65 -15.98
N SER A 328 13.87 6.15 -17.02
CA SER A 328 13.25 6.99 -18.05
C SER A 328 13.80 6.61 -19.42
N ASN A 329 12.98 6.71 -20.46
CA ASN A 329 13.34 6.54 -21.87
C ASN A 329 14.08 5.23 -22.15
N GLY A 330 13.56 4.11 -21.61
CA GLY A 330 14.12 2.78 -21.80
C GLY A 330 15.53 2.57 -21.24
N GLN A 331 16.05 3.48 -20.41
CA GLN A 331 17.37 3.31 -19.83
C GLN A 331 17.42 2.06 -18.95
N PRO A 332 18.44 1.19 -19.11
CA PRO A 332 18.58 0.02 -18.26
C PRO A 332 18.78 0.41 -16.79
N VAL A 333 18.09 -0.27 -15.89
CA VAL A 333 18.24 -0.11 -14.43
C VAL A 333 19.00 -1.31 -13.89
N PRO A 334 20.04 -1.11 -13.07
CA PRO A 334 20.73 -2.23 -12.44
C PRO A 334 19.78 -2.99 -11.52
N LEU A 335 19.79 -4.32 -11.62
CA LEU A 335 19.03 -5.21 -10.76
C LEU A 335 19.90 -6.44 -10.43
N PRO A 336 19.91 -6.94 -9.19
CA PRO A 336 20.70 -8.12 -8.86
C PRO A 336 20.27 -9.34 -9.69
N VAL A 337 21.23 -10.19 -10.03
CA VAL A 337 20.97 -11.47 -10.68
C VAL A 337 20.00 -12.30 -9.85
N GLY A 338 19.04 -12.93 -10.54
CA GLY A 338 17.99 -13.74 -9.92
C GLY A 338 16.64 -13.57 -10.60
N HIS A 339 15.62 -14.11 -9.94
CA HIS A 339 14.24 -14.09 -10.40
C HIS A 339 13.47 -12.93 -9.78
N TRP A 340 12.76 -12.18 -10.61
CA TRP A 340 12.04 -10.98 -10.18
C TRP A 340 10.64 -10.92 -10.76
N ARG A 341 9.71 -10.41 -9.97
CA ARG A 341 8.32 -10.12 -10.33
C ARG A 341 7.99 -8.68 -9.99
N LEU A 342 7.01 -8.13 -10.69
CA LEU A 342 6.45 -6.83 -10.35
C LEU A 342 5.55 -6.98 -9.13
N ALA A 343 5.61 -6.07 -8.16
CA ALA A 343 4.57 -5.90 -7.13
C ALA A 343 3.61 -4.76 -7.52
N SER A 344 4.16 -3.59 -7.86
CA SER A 344 3.39 -2.42 -8.27
C SER A 344 4.24 -1.47 -9.11
N CYS A 345 3.61 -0.67 -9.96
CA CYS A 345 4.30 0.36 -10.71
C CYS A 345 3.48 1.65 -10.85
N ILE A 346 4.21 2.72 -11.16
CA ILE A 346 3.72 3.97 -11.70
C ILE A 346 4.40 4.16 -13.04
N VAL A 347 3.63 4.17 -14.12
CA VAL A 347 4.09 4.54 -15.46
C VAL A 347 3.67 5.98 -15.71
N SER A 348 4.55 6.79 -16.29
CA SER A 348 4.31 8.21 -16.53
C SER A 348 4.64 8.59 -17.96
N HIS A 349 3.88 9.56 -18.47
CA HIS A 349 4.14 10.23 -19.74
C HIS A 349 4.06 11.75 -19.55
N THR A 350 5.10 12.47 -19.95
CA THR A 350 5.18 13.93 -19.86
C THR A 350 4.74 14.54 -21.20
N ILE A 351 3.61 15.24 -21.21
CA ILE A 351 2.99 15.79 -22.43
C ILE A 351 3.67 17.10 -22.85
N THR A 352 4.12 17.89 -21.89
CA THR A 352 4.88 19.12 -22.14
C THR A 352 6.21 19.01 -21.43
N PRO A 353 7.35 18.99 -22.14
CA PRO A 353 8.64 19.06 -21.47
C PRO A 353 8.70 20.42 -20.79
N GLU A 354 8.53 20.43 -19.48
CA GLU A 354 8.79 21.66 -18.73
C GLU A 354 10.23 22.08 -18.99
N THR A 355 10.40 23.39 -19.24
CA THR A 355 11.69 24.08 -19.36
C THR A 355 12.47 24.12 -18.03
N SER A 356 12.07 23.31 -17.05
CA SER A 356 12.63 23.26 -15.72
C SER A 356 13.99 22.56 -15.70
N ASN A 357 14.90 23.10 -14.90
CA ASN A 357 16.27 22.59 -14.72
C ASN A 357 16.20 21.15 -14.17
N PRO A 358 17.14 20.24 -14.52
CA PRO A 358 17.27 18.92 -13.89
C PRO A 358 17.07 18.87 -12.36
N ALA A 359 17.49 19.89 -11.61
CA ALA A 359 17.24 20.00 -10.17
C ALA A 359 15.73 20.12 -9.84
N ASP A 360 15.02 20.98 -10.58
CA ASP A 360 13.57 21.14 -10.46
C ASP A 360 12.84 19.84 -10.83
N ARG A 361 13.37 19.05 -11.78
CA ARG A 361 12.80 17.73 -12.13
C ARG A 361 12.94 16.72 -11.00
N ALA A 362 14.04 16.74 -10.25
CA ALA A 362 14.22 15.86 -9.08
C ALA A 362 13.27 16.26 -7.94
N GLU A 363 13.10 17.56 -7.69
CA GLU A 363 12.15 18.09 -6.71
C GLU A 363 10.70 17.82 -7.14
N GLN A 364 10.38 17.96 -8.42
CA GLN A 364 9.07 17.58 -8.96
C GLN A 364 8.82 16.08 -8.90
N ARG A 365 9.85 15.24 -9.10
CA ARG A 365 9.77 13.78 -8.91
C ARG A 365 9.32 13.44 -7.49
N ILE A 366 9.85 14.16 -6.52
CA ILE A 366 9.48 14.05 -5.11
C ILE A 366 8.02 14.55 -4.91
N ARG A 367 7.61 15.65 -5.57
CA ARG A 367 6.20 16.11 -5.62
C ARG A 367 5.25 15.21 -6.42
N MET A 368 5.73 14.28 -7.26
CA MET A 368 4.87 13.42 -8.11
C MET A 368 3.89 12.58 -7.32
N MET A 369 4.26 12.28 -6.09
CA MET A 369 3.44 11.44 -5.26
C MET A 369 2.46 12.31 -4.43
N ASN A 370 2.47 13.64 -4.55
CA ASN A 370 1.78 14.58 -3.67
C ASN A 370 0.40 15.11 -4.14
N LEU A 371 -0.28 14.50 -5.11
CA LEU A 371 -1.58 15.03 -5.54
C LEU A 371 -2.70 13.97 -5.63
N PRO A 372 -3.91 14.25 -5.06
CA PRO A 372 -5.11 13.43 -5.27
C PRO A 372 -5.61 13.48 -6.72
N TYR A 373 -5.03 14.36 -7.54
CA TYR A 373 -5.16 14.46 -8.99
C TYR A 373 -3.76 14.31 -9.61
N GLY A 374 -3.59 13.88 -10.85
CA GLY A 374 -2.23 13.80 -11.42
C GLY A 374 -1.58 15.20 -11.51
N ILE A 375 -0.30 15.25 -11.88
CA ILE A 375 0.36 16.54 -12.14
C ILE A 375 -0.12 17.08 -13.49
N ALA A 376 -0.55 18.34 -13.54
CA ALA A 376 -0.85 19.01 -14.81
C ALA A 376 0.38 18.93 -15.75
N GLY A 377 0.16 18.65 -17.03
CA GLY A 377 1.23 18.38 -18.00
C GLY A 377 1.74 16.94 -18.01
N ARG A 378 1.24 16.07 -17.13
CA ARG A 378 1.69 14.68 -17.00
C ARG A 378 0.50 13.71 -16.96
N SER A 379 0.62 12.61 -17.68
CA SER A 379 -0.29 11.47 -17.57
C SER A 379 0.39 10.35 -16.78
N GLN A 380 -0.37 9.63 -15.97
CA GLN A 380 0.15 8.59 -15.09
C GLN A 380 -0.79 7.39 -15.02
N VAL A 381 -0.23 6.19 -14.98
CA VAL A 381 -0.92 4.95 -14.65
C VAL A 381 -0.32 4.37 -13.39
N TYR A 382 -1.15 4.04 -12.42
CA TYR A 382 -0.78 3.27 -11.23
C TYR A 382 -1.34 1.88 -11.41
N ALA A 383 -0.50 0.87 -11.26
CA ALA A 383 -0.92 -0.52 -11.42
C ALA A 383 -0.30 -1.42 -10.36
N GLN A 384 -0.99 -2.52 -10.09
CA GLN A 384 -0.53 -3.61 -9.23
C GLN A 384 -0.42 -4.88 -10.05
N ALA A 385 0.63 -5.66 -9.79
CA ALA A 385 0.76 -6.95 -10.43
C ALA A 385 -0.41 -7.88 -10.07
N THR A 386 -0.60 -8.89 -10.91
CA THR A 386 -1.53 -9.98 -10.65
C THR A 386 -0.78 -11.28 -10.48
N VAL A 387 -1.46 -12.34 -10.06
CA VAL A 387 -0.87 -13.70 -10.01
C VAL A 387 -0.40 -14.17 -11.39
N ASP A 388 -0.93 -13.57 -12.46
CA ASP A 388 -0.58 -13.90 -13.84
C ASP A 388 0.61 -13.03 -14.34
N SER A 389 1.12 -12.08 -13.53
CA SER A 389 2.31 -11.29 -13.88
C SER A 389 3.55 -12.16 -14.04
N PRO A 390 4.31 -11.99 -15.14
CA PRO A 390 5.43 -12.87 -15.44
C PRO A 390 6.59 -12.64 -14.47
N GLU A 391 7.30 -13.72 -14.20
CA GLU A 391 8.61 -13.68 -13.61
C GLU A 391 9.66 -13.45 -14.69
N ILE A 392 10.65 -12.60 -14.41
CA ILE A 392 11.80 -12.39 -15.26
C ILE A 392 13.07 -12.91 -14.58
N GLU A 393 14.00 -13.42 -15.38
CA GLU A 393 15.32 -13.84 -14.92
C GLU A 393 16.37 -12.80 -15.34
N VAL A 394 17.08 -12.24 -14.36
CA VAL A 394 18.15 -11.28 -14.58
C VAL A 394 19.49 -12.00 -14.55
N PHE A 395 20.28 -11.83 -15.61
CA PHE A 395 21.61 -12.41 -15.76
C PHE A 395 22.71 -11.37 -15.62
N GLU A 396 23.89 -11.78 -15.13
CA GLU A 396 25.01 -10.88 -14.90
C GLU A 396 25.42 -10.15 -16.20
N GLY A 397 25.52 -8.81 -16.12
CA GLY A 397 25.94 -7.95 -17.23
C GLY A 397 24.96 -7.88 -18.41
N ARG A 398 23.80 -8.56 -18.36
CA ARG A 398 22.80 -8.55 -19.44
C ARG A 398 21.63 -7.66 -19.09
N THR A 399 21.08 -7.00 -20.10
CA THR A 399 19.77 -6.32 -20.00
C THR A 399 18.67 -7.28 -20.43
N VAL A 400 17.61 -7.38 -19.64
CA VAL A 400 16.39 -8.11 -19.97
C VAL A 400 15.19 -7.17 -19.96
N ASP A 401 14.18 -7.47 -20.76
CA ASP A 401 12.93 -6.70 -20.75
C ASP A 401 12.12 -7.06 -19.51
N PHE A 402 11.60 -6.03 -18.82
CA PHE A 402 10.67 -6.17 -17.71
C PHE A 402 9.29 -5.70 -18.20
N PRO A 403 8.41 -6.62 -18.63
CA PRO A 403 7.14 -6.25 -19.24
C PRO A 403 6.18 -5.71 -18.17
N PHE A 404 5.81 -4.44 -18.31
CA PHE A 404 4.69 -3.77 -17.65
C PHE A 404 4.46 -2.43 -18.36
N GLY A 405 3.31 -1.83 -18.14
CA GLY A 405 2.85 -0.62 -18.81
C GLY A 405 2.14 -0.92 -20.13
N PRO A 406 1.99 0.09 -21.00
CA PRO A 406 1.28 -0.07 -22.27
C PRO A 406 1.96 -1.10 -23.20
N PRO A 407 1.21 -1.65 -24.17
CA PRO A 407 -0.21 -1.41 -24.40
C PRO A 407 -1.09 -2.04 -23.31
N TYR A 408 -2.15 -1.34 -22.96
CA TYR A 408 -3.18 -1.82 -22.04
C TYR A 408 -4.31 -2.51 -22.80
N VAL A 409 -4.98 -3.47 -22.16
CA VAL A 409 -6.18 -4.13 -22.67
C VAL A 409 -7.34 -3.86 -21.72
N ALA A 410 -8.46 -3.39 -22.25
CA ALA A 410 -9.69 -3.25 -21.47
C ALA A 410 -10.34 -4.61 -21.25
N SER A 411 -10.70 -4.91 -20.00
CA SER A 411 -11.37 -6.14 -19.60
C SER A 411 -12.63 -5.82 -18.80
N MET A 412 -13.73 -6.50 -19.10
CA MET A 412 -15.00 -6.35 -18.39
C MET A 412 -15.27 -7.51 -17.45
N HIS A 413 -15.46 -7.19 -16.18
CA HIS A 413 -15.92 -8.11 -15.15
C HIS A 413 -17.41 -7.93 -14.90
N VAL A 414 -18.12 -9.04 -14.78
CA VAL A 414 -19.55 -9.05 -14.46
C VAL A 414 -19.75 -9.59 -13.05
N SER A 415 -20.55 -8.88 -12.27
CA SER A 415 -21.02 -9.35 -10.97
C SER A 415 -22.51 -9.10 -10.81
N PHE A 416 -23.21 -9.93 -10.04
CA PHE A 416 -24.63 -9.72 -9.77
C PHE A 416 -24.84 -8.86 -8.54
N VAL A 417 -25.79 -7.94 -8.65
CA VAL A 417 -26.30 -7.23 -7.49
C VAL A 417 -27.50 -8.00 -6.95
N TYR A 418 -27.31 -8.74 -5.86
CA TYR A 418 -28.41 -9.38 -5.15
C TYR A 418 -29.21 -8.32 -4.38
N GLY A 419 -30.51 -8.21 -4.67
CA GLY A 419 -31.41 -7.31 -3.96
C GLY A 419 -32.87 -7.46 -4.40
N LYS A 420 -33.71 -8.06 -3.55
CA LYS A 420 -35.18 -8.04 -3.75
C LYS A 420 -35.73 -6.64 -3.43
N PRO A 421 -36.71 -6.11 -4.19
CA PRO A 421 -37.32 -6.60 -5.43
C PRO A 421 -36.82 -5.79 -6.64
N THR A 422 -35.51 -5.66 -6.84
CA THR A 422 -34.99 -4.93 -8.00
C THR A 422 -34.97 -5.82 -9.24
N PRO A 423 -35.22 -5.27 -10.45
CA PRO A 423 -35.10 -6.03 -11.69
C PRO A 423 -33.69 -6.63 -11.80
N ARG A 424 -33.56 -7.81 -12.44
CA ARG A 424 -32.27 -8.48 -12.68
C ARG A 424 -31.27 -7.48 -13.28
N ARG A 425 -30.22 -7.15 -12.52
CA ARG A 425 -29.15 -6.23 -12.91
C ARG A 425 -27.82 -6.94 -12.81
N ALA A 426 -27.01 -6.77 -13.85
CA ALA A 426 -25.60 -7.07 -13.82
C ALA A 426 -24.83 -5.78 -13.53
N SER A 427 -23.86 -5.84 -12.62
CA SER A 427 -22.84 -4.82 -12.44
C SER A 427 -21.68 -5.14 -13.38
N LEU A 428 -21.44 -4.24 -14.31
CA LEU A 428 -20.34 -4.32 -15.26
C LEU A 428 -19.22 -3.43 -14.73
N ARG A 429 -18.03 -3.98 -14.52
CA ARG A 429 -16.85 -3.28 -14.01
C ARG A 429 -15.70 -3.43 -14.99
N MET A 430 -15.11 -2.32 -15.40
CA MET A 430 -13.92 -2.33 -16.26
C MET A 430 -12.64 -2.34 -15.45
N SER A 431 -11.69 -3.14 -15.92
CA SER A 431 -10.28 -3.11 -15.56
C SER A 431 -9.43 -2.81 -16.81
N LEU A 432 -8.27 -2.19 -16.63
CA LEU A 432 -7.24 -2.12 -17.66
C LEU A 432 -6.08 -3.01 -17.21
N ILE A 433 -5.61 -3.89 -18.09
CA ILE A 433 -4.52 -4.83 -17.83
C ILE A 433 -3.35 -4.44 -18.71
N GLY A 434 -2.18 -4.21 -18.15
CA GLY A 434 -0.98 -3.87 -18.92
C GLY A 434 -0.25 -5.09 -19.48
N SER A 435 0.82 -4.82 -20.23
CA SER A 435 1.62 -5.83 -20.93
C SER A 435 2.30 -6.84 -20.01
N GLY A 436 2.48 -6.52 -18.73
CA GLY A 436 2.99 -7.39 -17.67
C GLY A 436 1.91 -8.06 -16.85
N MET A 437 0.67 -8.10 -17.34
CA MET A 437 -0.51 -8.58 -16.63
C MET A 437 -0.79 -7.83 -15.32
N GLU A 438 -0.25 -6.62 -15.15
CA GLU A 438 -0.58 -5.78 -14.01
C GLU A 438 -1.94 -5.10 -14.23
N ALA A 439 -2.78 -5.10 -13.20
CA ALA A 439 -4.07 -4.45 -13.22
C ALA A 439 -3.90 -2.97 -12.84
N CYS A 440 -4.34 -2.09 -13.74
CA CYS A 440 -4.38 -0.66 -13.49
C CYS A 440 -5.38 -0.35 -12.38
N ASN A 441 -4.91 0.36 -11.37
CA ASN A 441 -5.72 0.87 -10.29
C ASN A 441 -6.20 2.27 -10.64
N ARG A 442 -5.36 3.09 -11.28
CA ARG A 442 -5.67 4.49 -11.53
C ARG A 442 -5.02 4.98 -12.80
N ILE A 443 -5.76 5.78 -13.56
CA ILE A 443 -5.21 6.54 -14.69
C ILE A 443 -5.55 8.01 -14.50
N ALA A 444 -4.51 8.85 -14.61
CA ALA A 444 -4.63 10.28 -14.76
C ALA A 444 -4.13 10.68 -16.14
N VAL A 445 -4.92 11.47 -16.87
CA VAL A 445 -4.56 12.05 -18.17
C VAL A 445 -4.38 13.55 -17.99
N ASN A 446 -3.16 14.04 -18.23
CA ASN A 446 -2.81 15.46 -18.06
C ASN A 446 -3.23 16.02 -16.69
N GLY A 447 -2.92 15.27 -15.64
CA GLY A 447 -3.25 15.59 -14.26
C GLY A 447 -4.72 15.41 -13.86
N LYS A 448 -5.61 15.09 -14.79
CA LYS A 448 -7.04 14.90 -14.51
C LYS A 448 -7.37 13.42 -14.48
N THR A 449 -8.46 13.09 -13.80
CA THR A 449 -9.05 11.76 -13.92
C THR A 449 -9.36 11.48 -15.40
N MET A 450 -9.05 10.28 -15.88
CA MET A 450 -9.37 9.83 -17.23
C MET A 450 -10.88 10.02 -17.53
N PRO A 451 -11.25 10.44 -18.76
CA PRO A 451 -12.65 10.48 -19.21
C PRO A 451 -13.38 9.15 -18.96
N ASP A 452 -14.70 9.22 -18.79
CA ASP A 452 -15.52 8.03 -18.62
C ASP A 452 -15.50 7.19 -19.91
N PRO A 453 -15.07 5.91 -19.86
CA PRO A 453 -15.05 5.06 -21.04
C PRO A 453 -16.45 4.83 -21.60
N THR A 454 -16.54 4.68 -22.93
CA THR A 454 -17.79 4.26 -23.57
C THR A 454 -17.81 2.74 -23.71
N PHE A 455 -19.00 2.14 -23.68
CA PHE A 455 -19.14 0.71 -23.92
C PHE A 455 -20.33 0.40 -24.82
N THR A 456 -20.22 -0.71 -25.55
CA THR A 456 -21.29 -1.29 -26.35
C THR A 456 -21.42 -2.78 -26.04
N ILE A 457 -22.62 -3.24 -25.73
CA ILE A 457 -22.98 -4.65 -25.56
C ILE A 457 -23.70 -5.10 -26.82
N ARG A 458 -23.19 -6.14 -27.47
CA ARG A 458 -23.78 -6.74 -28.67
C ARG A 458 -24.15 -8.19 -28.41
N THR A 459 -25.15 -8.71 -29.11
CA THR A 459 -25.37 -10.16 -29.21
C THR A 459 -24.27 -10.78 -30.06
N LYS A 460 -24.18 -12.12 -30.07
CA LYS A 460 -23.31 -12.87 -31.00
C LYS A 460 -23.56 -12.56 -32.48
N ALA A 461 -24.79 -12.15 -32.84
CA ALA A 461 -25.14 -11.72 -34.18
C ALA A 461 -24.71 -10.26 -34.50
N GLY A 462 -24.11 -9.55 -33.54
CA GLY A 462 -23.66 -8.17 -33.68
C GLY A 462 -24.75 -7.12 -33.40
N GLU A 463 -25.95 -7.51 -32.98
CA GLU A 463 -27.03 -6.57 -32.65
C GLU A 463 -26.70 -5.81 -31.36
N CYS A 464 -26.75 -4.48 -31.39
CA CYS A 464 -26.52 -3.65 -30.21
C CYS A 464 -27.68 -3.74 -29.22
N VAL A 465 -27.40 -4.30 -28.05
CA VAL A 465 -28.35 -4.46 -26.94
C VAL A 465 -28.31 -3.27 -26.00
N LYS A 466 -27.11 -2.71 -25.79
CA LYS A 466 -26.90 -1.58 -24.88
C LYS A 466 -25.66 -0.80 -25.26
N GLN A 467 -25.73 0.51 -25.09
CA GLN A 467 -24.56 1.39 -25.11
C GLN A 467 -24.64 2.37 -23.93
N GLY A 468 -23.49 2.90 -23.51
CA GLY A 468 -23.44 3.90 -22.45
C GLY A 468 -22.02 4.29 -22.03
N LEU A 469 -21.94 4.95 -20.88
CA LEU A 469 -20.71 5.33 -20.21
C LEU A 469 -20.49 4.45 -18.98
N LEU A 470 -19.23 4.10 -18.71
CA LEU A 470 -18.82 3.52 -17.45
C LEU A 470 -18.45 4.67 -16.51
N MET A 471 -19.22 4.84 -15.43
CA MET A 471 -19.07 5.98 -14.52
C MET A 471 -18.04 5.69 -13.42
N ALA A 472 -17.40 6.73 -12.91
CA ALA A 472 -16.58 6.64 -11.72
C ALA A 472 -17.38 6.16 -10.50
N GLY A 473 -16.88 5.13 -9.82
CA GLY A 473 -17.43 4.66 -8.55
C GLY A 473 -17.04 5.51 -7.34
N CYS A 474 -17.43 5.02 -6.16
CA CYS A 474 -17.00 5.62 -4.88
C CYS A 474 -15.49 5.44 -4.66
N ASP A 475 -14.91 4.39 -5.25
CA ASP A 475 -13.48 4.28 -5.48
C ASP A 475 -13.15 4.96 -6.82
N THR A 476 -12.20 5.90 -6.82
CA THR A 476 -11.76 6.60 -8.05
C THR A 476 -11.19 5.69 -9.15
N LEU A 477 -11.11 4.39 -8.86
CA LEU A 477 -10.32 3.36 -9.52
C LEU A 477 -11.18 2.48 -10.45
N SER A 478 -12.39 2.13 -10.01
CA SER A 478 -13.30 1.27 -10.76
C SER A 478 -14.28 2.09 -11.60
N ARG A 479 -14.38 1.77 -12.88
CA ARG A 479 -15.43 2.29 -13.75
C ARG A 479 -16.52 1.23 -13.89
N TYR A 480 -17.75 1.57 -13.54
CA TYR A 480 -18.85 0.62 -13.58
C TYR A 480 -20.12 1.18 -14.20
N CYS A 481 -20.98 0.28 -14.65
CA CYS A 481 -22.37 0.58 -14.95
C CYS A 481 -23.27 -0.58 -14.50
N PHE A 482 -24.55 -0.29 -14.27
CA PHE A 482 -25.56 -1.32 -14.04
C PHE A 482 -26.32 -1.59 -15.32
N TRP A 483 -26.23 -2.81 -15.81
CA TRP A 483 -26.98 -3.27 -16.96
C TRP A 483 -28.25 -3.98 -16.50
N LYS A 484 -29.41 -3.41 -16.84
CA LYS A 484 -30.71 -4.09 -16.68
C LYS A 484 -30.78 -5.21 -17.73
N LEU A 485 -30.78 -6.45 -17.26
CA LEU A 485 -30.81 -7.61 -18.14
C LEU A 485 -32.15 -7.70 -18.88
N PRO A 486 -32.14 -8.14 -20.15
CA PRO A 486 -33.37 -8.43 -20.89
C PRO A 486 -34.16 -9.58 -20.23
N SER A 487 -35.46 -9.66 -20.52
CA SER A 487 -36.32 -10.72 -19.97
C SER A 487 -35.92 -12.12 -20.47
N THR A 488 -35.35 -12.18 -21.67
CA THR A 488 -34.79 -13.38 -22.29
C THR A 488 -33.31 -13.10 -22.55
N LEU A 489 -32.44 -13.99 -22.07
CA LEU A 489 -31.00 -13.88 -22.30
C LEU A 489 -30.63 -14.62 -23.59
N GLU A 490 -29.76 -14.02 -24.38
CA GLU A 490 -29.04 -14.68 -25.47
C GLU A 490 -27.96 -15.61 -24.89
N GLU A 491 -27.48 -16.56 -25.69
CA GLU A 491 -26.40 -17.47 -25.29
C GLU A 491 -25.12 -16.73 -24.86
N GLU A 492 -24.83 -15.60 -25.51
CA GLU A 492 -23.58 -14.88 -25.39
C GLU A 492 -23.76 -13.40 -25.75
N TYR A 493 -23.06 -12.54 -25.02
CA TYR A 493 -22.94 -11.11 -25.29
C TYR A 493 -21.46 -10.72 -25.42
N HIS A 494 -21.18 -9.82 -26.36
CA HIS A 494 -19.87 -9.23 -26.60
C HIS A 494 -19.88 -7.79 -26.09
N ILE A 495 -18.97 -7.45 -25.18
CA ILE A 495 -18.82 -6.09 -24.66
C ILE A 495 -17.54 -5.48 -25.19
N HIS A 496 -17.73 -4.45 -26.01
CA HIS A 496 -16.68 -3.57 -26.49
C HIS A 496 -16.56 -2.36 -25.56
N VAL A 497 -15.33 -1.93 -25.27
CA VAL A 497 -15.06 -0.76 -24.43
C VAL A 497 -14.03 0.13 -25.09
N ASP A 498 -14.39 1.39 -25.30
CA ASP A 498 -13.51 2.42 -25.85
C ASP A 498 -13.01 3.33 -24.72
N VAL A 499 -11.68 3.43 -24.62
CA VAL A 499 -10.97 4.05 -23.50
C VAL A 499 -9.99 5.10 -24.03
N ASP A 500 -10.28 6.38 -23.76
CA ASP A 500 -9.31 7.46 -23.95
C ASP A 500 -8.35 7.55 -22.75
N ALA A 501 -7.25 6.79 -22.82
CA ALA A 501 -6.17 6.84 -21.83
C ALA A 501 -5.10 7.90 -22.15
N GLY A 502 -5.40 8.86 -23.04
CA GLY A 502 -4.47 9.90 -23.47
C GLY A 502 -3.24 9.32 -24.17
N PRO A 503 -2.01 9.55 -23.65
CA PRO A 503 -0.79 9.07 -24.31
C PRO A 503 -0.49 7.58 -24.08
N PHE A 504 -1.32 6.88 -23.31
CA PHE A 504 -1.15 5.46 -23.04
C PHE A 504 -1.89 4.64 -24.09
N GLU A 505 -1.16 3.80 -24.83
CA GLU A 505 -1.77 2.90 -25.82
C GLU A 505 -2.72 1.92 -25.13
N VAL A 506 -3.97 1.86 -25.63
CA VAL A 506 -4.96 0.83 -25.27
C VAL A 506 -5.28 0.05 -26.54
N ARG A 507 -5.08 -1.26 -26.52
CA ARG A 507 -5.39 -2.14 -27.64
C ARG A 507 -6.89 -2.38 -27.73
N ASP A 508 -7.41 -2.14 -28.93
CA ASP A 508 -8.80 -2.35 -29.28
C ASP A 508 -9.02 -3.72 -29.94
N GLU A 509 -8.48 -4.77 -29.32
CA GLU A 509 -8.31 -6.06 -30.02
C GLU A 509 -9.27 -7.16 -29.57
N GLN A 510 -10.07 -6.96 -28.51
CA GLN A 510 -10.98 -8.02 -28.07
C GLN A 510 -12.20 -7.52 -27.29
N ASP A 511 -13.40 -7.86 -27.78
CA ASP A 511 -14.62 -7.77 -27.00
C ASP A 511 -14.54 -8.75 -25.82
N SER A 512 -14.94 -8.28 -24.63
CA SER A 512 -15.16 -9.18 -23.50
C SER A 512 -16.40 -10.03 -23.77
N VAL A 513 -16.22 -11.34 -23.74
CA VAL A 513 -17.32 -12.30 -23.97
C VAL A 513 -17.95 -12.70 -22.65
N ILE A 514 -19.28 -12.60 -22.57
CA ILE A 514 -20.08 -13.00 -21.41
C ILE A 514 -21.12 -14.03 -21.85
N ALA A 515 -21.01 -15.24 -21.30
CA ALA A 515 -21.99 -16.28 -21.52
C ALA A 515 -23.26 -16.04 -20.69
N ALA A 516 -24.41 -16.49 -21.19
CA ALA A 516 -25.70 -16.44 -20.49
C ALA A 516 -25.63 -17.09 -19.11
N SER A 517 -24.85 -18.15 -18.96
CA SER A 517 -24.64 -18.86 -17.70
C SER A 517 -23.99 -17.98 -16.63
N GLN A 518 -23.16 -17.02 -17.04
CA GLN A 518 -22.59 -15.99 -16.15
C GLN A 518 -23.57 -14.87 -15.83
N LEU A 519 -24.75 -14.86 -16.47
CA LEU A 519 -25.87 -13.93 -16.26
C LEU A 519 -27.08 -14.61 -15.56
N GLN A 520 -26.92 -15.87 -15.15
CA GLN A 520 -27.87 -16.60 -14.31
C GLN A 520 -27.39 -16.64 -12.85
N PRO A 521 -28.29 -16.48 -11.87
CA PRO A 521 -27.96 -16.41 -10.45
C PRO A 521 -27.52 -17.74 -9.83
#